data_AF-A0A0D6TB33-F1
#
_entry.id   AF-A0A0D6TB33-F1
#
_cell.length_a   1.000
_cell.length_b   1.000
_cell.length_c   1.000
_cell.angle_alpha   90.00
_cell.angle_beta   90.00
_cell.angle_gamma   90.00
#
_symmetry.space_group_name_H-M   'P 1'
#
loop_
_entity.id
_entity.type
_entity.pdbx_description
1 polymer ?
#
loop_
_entity_poly.entity_id
_entity_poly.type
_entity_poly.pdbx_seq_one_letter_code
_entity_poly.pdbx_strand_id
1 'polypeptide(L)'
;MSIDFDTMSLKEMRDLRTKLDRAINSYEDRKRREALTAIEEAAREHGFNLSELTGAKTRKSGTVAPKYANPQDPTMTWTGRGRKPRWVQESLESGKELDDLLI
;
A
#
# COMPACT_ATOMS: atom_id res chain seq x y z
N MET A 1 -15.43 23.51 20.86
CA MET A 1 -16.38 22.44 21.21
C MET A 1 -15.73 21.65 22.33
N SER A 2 -16.20 21.83 23.56
CA SER A 2 -15.62 21.18 24.74
C SER A 2 -16.26 19.80 24.90
N ILE A 3 -15.45 18.77 25.09
CA ILE A 3 -15.94 17.41 25.36
C ILE A 3 -16.17 17.33 26.88
N ASP A 4 -17.39 16.99 27.27
CA ASP A 4 -17.78 16.79 28.67
C ASP A 4 -17.60 15.30 29.03
N PHE A 5 -16.78 15.02 30.04
CA PHE A 5 -16.42 13.64 30.43
C PHE A 5 -17.26 13.13 31.61
N ASP A 6 -17.89 14.00 32.39
CA ASP A 6 -18.67 13.62 33.58
C ASP A 6 -20.00 12.94 33.23
N THR A 7 -20.53 13.23 32.03
CA THR A 7 -21.78 12.64 31.53
C THR A 7 -21.59 11.41 30.64
N MET A 8 -20.35 11.10 30.24
CA MET A 8 -20.03 9.99 29.34
C MET A 8 -19.88 8.66 30.08
N SER A 9 -20.33 7.57 29.46
CA SER A 9 -20.06 6.23 29.95
C SER A 9 -18.58 5.84 29.76
N LEU A 10 -18.10 4.91 30.59
CA LEU A 10 -16.75 4.34 30.47
C LEU A 10 -16.48 3.74 29.08
N LYS A 11 -17.52 3.18 28.44
CA LYS A 11 -17.43 2.66 27.06
C LYS A 11 -17.16 3.78 26.07
N GLU A 12 -17.89 4.88 26.16
CA GLU A 12 -17.73 6.03 25.25
C GLU A 12 -16.36 6.72 25.42
N MET A 13 -15.84 6.80 26.65
CA MET A 13 -14.46 7.27 26.87
C MET A 13 -13.42 6.38 26.20
N ARG A 14 -13.56 5.04 26.28
CA ARG A 14 -12.63 4.10 25.63
C ARG A 14 -12.72 4.17 24.11
N ASP A 15 -13.93 4.32 23.57
CA ASP A 15 -14.16 4.51 22.14
C ASP A 15 -13.54 5.84 21.66
N LEU A 16 -13.69 6.92 22.44
CA LEU A 16 -13.07 8.22 22.14
C LEU A 16 -11.54 8.14 22.17
N ARG A 17 -10.96 7.47 23.17
CA ARG A 17 -9.51 7.23 23.24
C ARG A 17 -9.00 6.51 21.99
N THR A 18 -9.68 5.45 21.57
CA THR A 18 -9.30 4.70 20.36
C THR A 18 -9.39 5.56 19.10
N LYS A 19 -10.43 6.41 18.99
CA LYS A 19 -10.56 7.36 17.89
C LYS A 19 -9.47 8.43 17.92
N LEU A 20 -9.12 8.93 19.10
CA LEU A 20 -8.07 9.92 19.30
C LEU A 20 -6.70 9.32 18.91
N ASP A 21 -6.38 8.12 19.37
CA ASP A 21 -5.13 7.42 19.02
C ASP A 21 -5.01 7.26 17.49
N ARG A 22 -6.10 6.85 16.82
CA ARG A 22 -6.12 6.78 15.35
C ARG A 22 -5.95 8.15 14.69
N ALA A 23 -6.58 9.18 15.22
CA ALA A 23 -6.49 10.54 14.69
C ALA A 23 -5.07 11.11 14.84
N ILE A 24 -4.41 10.86 15.97
CA ILE A 24 -3.01 11.24 16.23
C ILE A 24 -2.09 10.55 15.24
N ASN A 25 -2.15 9.22 15.15
CA ASN A 25 -1.30 8.46 14.23
C ASN A 25 -1.49 8.91 12.77
N SER A 26 -2.75 9.14 12.37
CA SER A 26 -3.06 9.63 11.03
C SER A 26 -2.54 11.05 10.79
N TYR A 27 -2.56 11.92 11.80
CA TYR A 27 -2.02 13.27 11.72
C TYR A 27 -0.50 13.26 11.58
N GLU A 28 0.21 12.45 12.38
CA GLU A 28 1.66 12.29 12.29
C GLU A 28 2.09 11.73 10.93
N ASP A 29 1.38 10.72 10.42
CA ASP A 29 1.62 10.18 9.08
C ASP A 29 1.44 11.25 7.99
N ARG A 30 0.38 12.06 8.07
CA ARG A 30 0.17 13.18 7.13
C ARG A 30 1.29 14.19 7.23
N LYS A 31 1.66 14.63 8.44
CA LYS A 31 2.76 15.57 8.66
C LYS A 31 4.10 15.06 8.16
N ARG A 32 4.38 13.76 8.34
CA ARG A 32 5.58 13.13 7.81
C ARG A 32 5.60 13.10 6.29
N ARG A 33 4.47 12.80 5.64
CA ARG A 33 4.37 12.85 4.16
C ARG A 33 4.49 14.26 3.61
N GLU A 34 3.88 15.24 4.28
CA GLU A 34 4.03 16.66 3.94
C GLU A 34 5.51 17.08 4.03
N ALA A 35 6.20 16.72 5.11
CA ALA A 35 7.63 17.01 5.28
C ALA A 35 8.48 16.33 4.18
N LEU A 36 8.18 15.06 3.84
CA LEU A 36 8.87 14.37 2.75
C LEU A 36 8.66 15.09 1.40
N THR A 37 7.42 15.51 1.12
CA THR A 37 7.06 16.20 -0.11
C THR A 37 7.78 17.56 -0.19
N ALA A 38 7.79 18.33 0.89
CA ALA A 38 8.48 19.62 0.95
C ALA A 38 9.99 19.47 0.73
N ILE A 39 10.61 18.43 1.30
CA ILE A 39 12.03 18.15 1.07
C ILE A 39 12.28 17.74 -0.39
N GLU A 40 11.39 16.93 -0.98
CA GLU A 40 11.51 16.53 -2.38
C GLU A 40 11.32 17.71 -3.34
N GLU A 41 10.38 18.61 -3.07
CA GLU A 41 10.18 19.84 -3.83
C GLU A 41 11.40 20.75 -3.73
N ALA A 42 11.93 20.98 -2.52
CA ALA A 42 13.15 21.76 -2.33
C ALA A 42 14.36 21.14 -3.06
N ALA A 43 14.51 19.81 -3.02
CA ALA A 43 15.55 19.13 -3.79
C ALA A 43 15.37 19.37 -5.30
N ARG A 44 14.13 19.28 -5.80
CA ARG A 44 13.79 19.49 -7.22
C ARG A 44 14.04 20.92 -7.67
N GLU A 45 13.78 21.92 -6.83
CA GLU A 45 14.10 23.33 -7.11
C GLU A 45 15.60 23.53 -7.36
N HIS A 46 16.44 22.77 -6.67
CA HIS A 46 17.89 22.78 -6.86
C HIS A 46 18.37 21.79 -7.93
N GLY A 47 17.47 21.13 -8.65
CA GLY A 47 17.79 20.19 -9.73
C GLY A 47 18.24 18.81 -9.25
N PHE A 48 17.98 18.44 -8.00
CA PHE A 48 18.34 17.15 -7.41
C PHE A 48 17.10 16.31 -7.10
N ASN A 49 17.21 14.98 -7.20
CA ASN A 49 16.23 14.08 -6.60
C ASN A 49 16.58 13.82 -5.13
N LEU A 50 15.59 13.78 -4.24
CA LEU A 50 15.78 13.42 -2.82
C LEU A 50 16.55 12.10 -2.62
N SER A 51 16.34 11.14 -3.53
CA SER A 51 17.05 9.84 -3.50
C SER A 51 18.55 9.97 -3.78
N GLU A 52 18.97 10.99 -4.53
CA GLU A 52 20.37 11.29 -4.83
C GLU A 52 21.06 12.00 -3.65
N LEU A 53 20.34 12.90 -2.96
CA LEU A 53 20.87 13.65 -1.81
C LEU A 53 21.02 12.80 -0.54
N THR A 54 20.13 11.84 -0.35
CA THR A 54 20.12 11.00 0.86
C THR A 54 20.95 9.73 0.70
N GLY A 55 21.43 9.41 -0.51
CA GLY A 55 22.06 8.13 -0.83
C GLY A 55 21.17 6.91 -0.58
N ALA A 56 19.90 7.14 -0.23
CA ALA A 56 18.95 6.10 0.07
C ALA A 56 18.38 5.59 -1.25
N LYS A 57 18.94 4.48 -1.75
CA LYS A 57 18.24 3.66 -2.75
C LYS A 57 16.84 3.40 -2.20
N THR A 58 15.82 4.00 -2.83
CA THR A 58 14.44 3.62 -2.59
C THR A 58 14.39 2.10 -2.76
N ARG A 59 14.17 1.36 -1.67
CA ARG A 59 13.83 -0.06 -1.78
C ARG A 59 12.49 -0.07 -2.49
N LYS A 60 12.50 -0.16 -3.82
CA LYS A 60 11.34 -0.60 -4.58
C LYS A 60 10.94 -1.88 -3.88
N SER A 61 9.79 -1.87 -3.21
CA SER A 61 9.13 -3.10 -2.77
C SER A 61 9.13 -3.98 -4.02
N GLY A 62 9.97 -5.01 -4.02
CA GLY A 62 10.27 -5.74 -5.25
C GLY A 62 8.96 -6.24 -5.80
N THR A 63 8.55 -5.72 -6.96
CA THR A 63 7.47 -6.31 -7.73
C THR A 63 7.94 -7.73 -8.02
N VAL A 64 7.39 -8.69 -7.28
CA VAL A 64 7.70 -10.11 -7.48
C VAL A 64 7.42 -10.37 -8.95
N ALA A 65 8.39 -10.94 -9.66
CA ALA A 65 8.23 -11.22 -11.08
C ALA A 65 6.94 -12.04 -11.27
N PRO A 66 6.12 -11.73 -12.30
CA PRO A 66 5.01 -12.59 -12.65
C PRO A 66 5.50 -14.02 -12.85
N LYS A 67 4.77 -15.00 -12.33
CA LYS A 67 5.08 -16.43 -12.47
C LYS A 67 4.17 -17.10 -13.50
N TYR A 68 2.99 -16.53 -13.72
CA TYR A 68 1.98 -17.05 -14.62
C TYR A 68 1.50 -15.98 -15.60
N ALA A 69 1.20 -16.35 -16.85
CA ALA A 69 0.55 -15.48 -17.84
C ALA A 69 -0.69 -16.16 -18.43
N ASN A 70 -1.65 -15.32 -18.83
CA ASN A 70 -2.85 -15.80 -19.46
C ASN A 70 -2.55 -16.21 -20.93
N PRO A 71 -2.86 -17.45 -21.35
CA PRO A 71 -2.67 -17.91 -22.73
C PRO A 71 -3.56 -17.17 -23.75
N GLN A 72 -4.66 -16.55 -23.31
CA GLN A 72 -5.51 -15.73 -24.17
C GLN A 72 -5.03 -14.27 -24.27
N ASP A 73 -4.34 -13.77 -23.25
CA ASP A 73 -3.82 -12.40 -23.19
C ASP A 73 -2.50 -12.33 -22.42
N PRO A 74 -1.34 -12.33 -23.11
CA PRO A 74 -0.02 -12.32 -22.48
C PRO A 74 0.26 -11.08 -21.61
N THR A 75 -0.54 -10.01 -21.72
CA THR A 75 -0.38 -8.81 -20.87
C THR A 75 -0.93 -9.03 -19.46
N MET A 76 -1.84 -10.00 -19.29
CA MET A 76 -2.39 -10.38 -18.00
C MET A 76 -1.47 -11.39 -17.31
N THR A 77 -0.68 -10.91 -16.35
CA THR A 77 0.26 -11.74 -15.61
C THR A 77 -0.06 -11.80 -14.12
N TRP A 78 0.33 -12.89 -13.47
CA TRP A 78 0.10 -13.11 -12.05
C TRP A 78 1.35 -13.64 -11.36
N THR A 79 1.70 -13.07 -10.22
CA THR A 79 2.92 -13.40 -9.46
C THR A 79 2.82 -14.71 -8.67
N GLY A 80 1.66 -15.37 -8.70
CA GLY A 80 1.36 -16.53 -7.85
C GLY A 80 1.11 -16.17 -6.38
N ARG A 81 1.13 -14.88 -6.04
CA ARG A 81 0.84 -14.37 -4.69
C ARG A 81 -0.50 -13.62 -4.68
N GLY A 82 -1.27 -13.80 -3.61
CA GLY A 82 -2.55 -13.12 -3.40
C GLY A 82 -3.73 -13.76 -4.14
N ARG A 83 -4.77 -12.98 -4.42
CA ARG A 83 -6.02 -13.47 -5.02
C ARG A 83 -5.78 -13.94 -6.46
N LYS A 84 -6.22 -15.16 -6.78
CA LYS A 84 -6.19 -15.71 -8.14
C LYS A 84 -7.04 -14.85 -9.09
N PRO A 85 -6.48 -14.36 -10.21
CA PRO A 85 -7.25 -13.71 -11.28
C PRO A 85 -8.32 -14.63 -11.87
N ARG A 86 -9.33 -14.06 -12.53
CA ARG A 86 -10.41 -14.83 -13.16
C ARG A 86 -9.89 -15.84 -14.19
N TRP A 87 -9.01 -15.42 -15.09
CA TRP A 87 -8.43 -16.29 -16.11
C TRP A 87 -7.68 -17.51 -15.54
N VAL A 88 -7.08 -17.39 -14.35
CA VAL A 88 -6.45 -18.52 -13.65
C VAL A 88 -7.51 -19.50 -13.17
N GLN A 89 -8.62 -18.99 -12.61
CA GLN A 89 -9.73 -19.82 -12.14
C GLN A 89 -10.38 -20.53 -13.33
N GLU A 90 -10.68 -19.80 -14.40
CA GLU A 90 -11.28 -20.34 -15.63
C GLU A 90 -10.38 -21.40 -16.29
N SER A 91 -9.06 -21.21 -16.27
CA SER A 91 -8.12 -22.22 -16.78
C SER A 91 -8.12 -23.48 -15.91
N LEU A 92 -8.18 -23.33 -14.59
CA LEU A 92 -8.29 -24.45 -13.65
C LEU A 92 -9.64 -25.19 -13.80
N GLU A 93 -10.73 -24.46 -14.02
CA GLU A 93 -12.07 -25.02 -14.28
C GLU A 93 -12.16 -25.73 -15.63
N SER A 94 -11.41 -25.25 -16.63
CA SER A 94 -11.27 -25.90 -17.95
C SER A 94 -10.43 -27.18 -17.91
N GLY A 95 -9.98 -27.62 -16.73
CA GLY A 95 -9.18 -28.83 -16.54
C GLY A 95 -7.68 -28.67 -16.82
N LYS A 96 -7.20 -27.43 -17.01
CA LYS A 96 -5.77 -27.14 -17.13
C LYS A 96 -5.13 -27.00 -15.75
N GLU A 97 -3.87 -27.41 -15.64
CA GLU A 97 -3.11 -27.23 -14.42
C GLU A 97 -2.50 -25.82 -14.36
N LEU A 98 -2.26 -25.32 -13.14
CA LEU A 98 -1.63 -24.02 -12.93
C LEU A 98 -0.22 -23.96 -13.56
N ASP A 99 0.43 -25.11 -13.73
CA ASP A 99 1.74 -25.25 -14.37
C ASP A 99 1.70 -24.92 -15.88
N ASP A 100 0.56 -25.17 -16.56
CA ASP A 100 0.37 -24.84 -17.99
C ASP A 100 0.37 -23.32 -18.25
N LEU A 101 0.18 -22.53 -17.19
CA LEU A 101 0.13 -21.07 -17.22
C LEU A 101 1.48 -20.43 -16.85
N LEU A 102 2.53 -21.22 -16.57
CA LEU A 102 3.86 -20.72 -16.23
C LEU A 102 4.47 -19.96 -17.43
N ILE A 103 5.17 -18.86 -17.14
CA ILE A 103 6.02 -18.16 -18.11
C ILE A 103 7.49 -18.56 -17.98
#